data_AF-A0A512PHD2-F1
#
_entry.id   AF-A0A512PHD2-F1
#
_cell.length_a   1.000
_cell.length_b   1.000
_cell.length_c   1.000
_cell.angle_alpha   90.00
_cell.angle_beta   90.00
_cell.angle_gamma   90.00
#
_symmetry.space_group_name_H-M   'P 1'
#
loop_
_entity.id
_entity.type
_entity.pdbx_description
1 polymer ?
#
loop_
_entity_poly.entity_id
_entity_poly.type
_entity_poly.pdbx_seq_one_letter_code
_entity_poly.pdbx_strand_id
1 'polypeptide(L)'
;MIRFLVSAALFLAAAAIGLLVANAVLDDFSVTAASFVWVVVIFALLQAVLAPFFLKTTRKNAPALVGATGLIATYVALIATNVLTDGLSISGLTTWLLAGIIVWLATMLAAFLLPLVFVKKAVDRRQA
;
A
#
# COMPACT_ATOMS: atom_id res chain seq x y z
N MET A 1 -8.84 -17.31 7.87
CA MET A 1 -9.20 -15.93 8.33
C MET A 1 -8.05 -15.25 9.07
N ILE A 2 -7.40 -15.89 10.05
CA ILE A 2 -6.25 -15.32 10.77
C ILE A 2 -5.14 -14.85 9.82
N ARG A 3 -4.79 -15.65 8.79
CA ARG A 3 -3.81 -15.25 7.77
C ARG A 3 -4.19 -13.97 7.04
N PHE A 4 -5.47 -13.77 6.74
CA PHE A 4 -5.97 -12.56 6.09
C PHE A 4 -5.85 -11.33 7.01
N LEU A 5 -6.22 -11.46 8.28
CA LEU A 5 -6.09 -10.36 9.25
C LEU A 5 -4.64 -9.93 9.45
N VAL A 6 -3.71 -10.88 9.54
CA VAL A 6 -2.28 -10.54 9.67
C VAL A 6 -1.73 -9.92 8.39
N SER A 7 -2.15 -10.41 7.22
CA SER A 7 -1.79 -9.76 5.95
C SER A 7 -2.37 -8.36 5.82
N ALA A 8 -3.60 -8.13 6.26
CA ALA A 8 -4.20 -6.80 6.27
C ALA A 8 -3.47 -5.85 7.23
N ALA A 9 -3.12 -6.31 8.43
CA ALA A 9 -2.37 -5.51 9.40
C ALA A 9 -0.96 -5.16 8.91
N LEU A 10 -0.25 -6.12 8.31
CA LEU A 10 1.07 -5.88 7.72
C LEU A 10 0.99 -4.97 6.50
N PHE A 11 -0.04 -5.12 5.68
CA PHE A 11 -0.30 -4.22 4.56
C PHE A 11 -0.58 -2.79 5.05
N LEU A 12 -1.43 -2.63 6.07
CA LEU A 12 -1.71 -1.35 6.72
C LEU A 12 -0.42 -0.70 7.27
N ALA A 13 0.41 -1.46 7.97
CA ALA A 13 1.67 -0.97 8.50
C ALA A 13 2.63 -0.55 7.38
N ALA A 14 2.71 -1.34 6.31
CA ALA A 14 3.56 -1.03 5.16
C ALA A 14 3.07 0.20 4.39
N ALA A 15 1.75 0.36 4.25
CA ALA A 15 1.14 1.56 3.68
C ALA A 15 1.44 2.79 4.53
N ALA A 16 1.29 2.68 5.85
CA ALA A 16 1.64 3.75 6.79
C ALA A 16 3.11 4.15 6.67
N ILE A 17 4.02 3.16 6.62
CA ILE A 17 5.46 3.41 6.41
C ILE A 17 5.68 4.09 5.06
N GLY A 18 5.05 3.60 3.99
CA GLY A 18 5.18 4.21 2.65
C GLY A 18 4.74 5.67 2.62
N LEU A 19 3.62 6.00 3.27
CA LEU A 19 3.11 7.37 3.37
C LEU A 19 4.04 8.26 4.21
N LEU A 20 4.59 7.75 5.31
CA LEU A 20 5.57 8.47 6.11
C LEU A 20 6.87 8.74 5.36
N VAL A 21 7.36 7.74 4.61
CA VAL A 21 8.56 7.89 3.79
C VAL A 21 8.31 8.90 2.68
N ALA A 22 7.15 8.85 2.02
CA ALA A 22 6.77 9.86 1.02
C ALA A 22 6.75 11.27 1.61
N ASN A 23 6.15 11.45 2.80
CA ASN A 23 6.14 12.72 3.52
C ASN A 23 7.51 13.21 3.97
N ALA A 24 8.45 12.30 4.25
CA ALA A 24 9.80 12.67 4.68
C ALA A 24 10.73 13.02 3.51
N VAL A 25 10.48 12.45 2.33
CA VAL A 25 11.39 12.54 1.17
C VAL A 25 10.89 13.54 0.12
N LEU A 26 9.59 13.80 0.05
CA LEU A 26 8.99 14.66 -0.96
C LEU A 26 8.46 15.95 -0.33
N ASP A 27 9.03 17.09 -0.71
CA ASP A 27 8.67 18.40 -0.15
C ASP A 27 7.21 18.79 -0.41
N ASP A 28 6.67 18.42 -1.57
CA ASP A 28 5.29 18.71 -1.96
C ASP A 28 4.27 17.62 -1.55
N PHE A 29 4.67 16.69 -0.68
CA PHE A 29 3.80 15.66 -0.08
C PHE A 29 3.68 15.92 1.41
N SER A 30 2.48 16.28 1.87
CA SER A 30 2.24 16.52 3.30
C SER A 30 1.09 15.69 3.83
N VAL A 31 1.31 15.12 5.01
CA VAL A 31 0.29 14.44 5.81
C VAL A 31 0.25 15.06 7.19
N THR A 32 -0.90 15.63 7.54
CA THR A 32 -1.13 16.24 8.85
C THR A 32 -1.10 15.17 9.93
N ALA A 33 -0.29 15.36 10.97
CA ALA A 33 -0.13 14.38 12.06
C ALA A 33 -1.47 13.99 12.74
N ALA A 34 -2.37 14.96 12.93
CA ALA A 34 -3.70 14.73 13.50
C ALA A 34 -4.58 13.84 12.61
N SER A 35 -4.40 13.90 11.30
CA SER A 35 -5.18 13.16 10.30
C SER A 35 -4.47 11.90 9.81
N PHE A 36 -3.21 11.67 10.19
CA PHE A 36 -2.38 10.59 9.68
C PHE A 36 -3.06 9.22 9.80
N VAL A 37 -3.63 8.92 10.97
CA VAL A 37 -4.34 7.64 11.19
C VAL A 37 -5.52 7.50 10.23
N TRP A 38 -6.32 8.57 10.05
CA TRP A 38 -7.45 8.55 9.13
C TRP A 38 -7.04 8.42 7.67
N VAL A 39 -5.97 9.12 7.26
CA VAL A 39 -5.37 9.01 5.92
C VAL A 39 -4.94 7.58 5.65
N VAL A 40 -4.21 6.96 6.57
CA VAL A 40 -3.78 5.55 6.45
C VAL A 40 -4.96 4.60 6.35
N VAL A 41 -5.97 4.77 7.22
CA VAL A 41 -7.15 3.89 7.24
C VAL A 41 -7.95 4.03 5.94
N ILE A 42 -8.24 5.25 5.50
CA ILE A 42 -9.00 5.50 4.25
C ILE A 42 -8.23 4.96 3.05
N PHE A 43 -6.94 5.27 2.94
CA PHE A 43 -6.08 4.73 1.89
C PHE A 43 -6.11 3.20 1.86
N ALA A 44 -5.95 2.56 3.03
CA ALA A 44 -5.90 1.11 3.10
C ALA A 44 -7.25 0.45 2.79
N LEU A 45 -8.37 1.05 3.19
CA LEU A 45 -9.71 0.58 2.84
C LEU A 45 -9.94 0.68 1.33
N LEU A 46 -9.60 1.82 0.72
CA LEU A 46 -9.67 2.01 -0.73
C LEU A 46 -8.80 0.97 -1.43
N GLN A 47 -7.55 0.80 -1.00
CA GLN A 47 -6.66 -0.18 -1.60
C GLN A 47 -7.19 -1.62 -1.46
N ALA A 48 -7.72 -1.98 -0.30
CA ALA A 48 -8.25 -3.34 -0.05
C ALA A 48 -9.41 -3.68 -0.99
N VAL A 49 -10.18 -2.70 -1.45
CA VAL A 49 -11.25 -2.86 -2.43
C VAL A 49 -10.74 -2.78 -3.86
N LEU A 50 -9.88 -1.81 -4.17
CA LEU A 50 -9.38 -1.55 -5.52
C LEU A 50 -8.41 -2.62 -6.00
N ALA A 51 -7.49 -3.08 -5.14
CA ALA A 51 -6.50 -4.08 -5.49
C ALA A 51 -7.11 -5.37 -6.07
N PRO A 52 -8.06 -6.07 -5.42
CA PRO A 52 -8.63 -7.29 -5.98
C PRO A 52 -9.43 -7.05 -7.26
N PHE A 53 -10.08 -5.89 -7.39
CA PHE A 53 -10.81 -5.51 -8.60
C PHE A 53 -9.87 -5.39 -9.80
N PHE A 54 -8.80 -4.60 -9.66
CA PHE A 54 -7.83 -4.41 -10.73
C PHE A 54 -7.04 -5.71 -11.01
N LEU A 55 -6.64 -6.45 -9.98
CA LEU A 55 -5.93 -7.72 -10.14
C LEU A 55 -6.76 -8.77 -10.90
N LYS A 56 -8.07 -8.85 -10.64
CA LYS A 56 -8.96 -9.79 -11.34
C LYS A 56 -9.03 -9.47 -12.83
N THR A 57 -9.12 -8.20 -13.19
CA THR A 57 -9.14 -7.73 -14.58
C THR A 57 -7.79 -7.96 -15.26
N THR A 58 -6.68 -7.57 -14.62
CA THR A 58 -5.36 -7.68 -15.25
C THR A 58 -4.90 -9.12 -15.39
N ARG A 59 -5.16 -10.00 -14.41
CA ARG A 59 -4.74 -11.41 -14.51
C ARG A 59 -5.36 -12.13 -15.72
N LYS A 60 -6.55 -11.72 -16.14
CA LYS A 60 -7.24 -12.29 -17.31
C LYS A 60 -6.73 -11.72 -18.64
N ASN A 61 -6.43 -10.42 -18.70
CA ASN A 61 -6.18 -9.72 -19.96
C ASN A 61 -4.70 -9.39 -20.22
N ALA A 62 -3.91 -9.19 -19.16
CA ALA A 62 -2.51 -8.79 -19.25
C ALA A 62 -1.69 -9.33 -18.05
N PRO A 63 -1.46 -10.65 -17.96
CA PRO A 63 -0.80 -11.27 -16.81
C PRO A 63 0.61 -10.72 -16.52
N ALA A 64 1.32 -10.23 -17.54
CA ALA A 64 2.62 -9.57 -17.38
C ALA A 64 2.55 -8.26 -16.59
N LEU A 65 1.38 -7.62 -16.50
CA LEU A 65 1.18 -6.33 -15.83
C LEU A 65 0.68 -6.46 -14.38
N VAL A 66 0.53 -7.68 -13.85
CA VAL A 66 -0.05 -7.91 -12.51
C VAL A 66 0.65 -7.12 -11.40
N GLY A 67 1.97 -6.95 -11.47
CA GLY A 67 2.71 -6.11 -10.53
C GLY A 67 2.37 -4.63 -10.66
N ALA A 68 2.38 -4.11 -11.89
CA ALA A 68 2.06 -2.72 -12.21
C ALA A 68 0.58 -2.36 -11.91
N THR A 69 -0.32 -3.34 -11.95
CA THR A 69 -1.71 -3.18 -11.53
C THR A 69 -1.83 -2.69 -10.09
N GLY A 70 -0.97 -3.20 -9.19
CA GLY A 70 -0.94 -2.74 -7.81
C GLY A 70 -0.53 -1.27 -7.70
N LEU A 71 0.34 -0.80 -8.60
CA LEU A 71 0.74 0.59 -8.66
C LEU A 71 -0.43 1.48 -9.11
N ILE A 72 -1.18 1.06 -10.14
CA ILE A 72 -2.40 1.76 -10.58
C ILE A 72 -3.41 1.86 -9.43
N ALA A 73 -3.68 0.76 -8.74
CA ALA A 73 -4.57 0.77 -7.57
C ALA A 73 -4.08 1.77 -6.51
N THR A 74 -2.77 1.80 -6.25
CA THR A 74 -2.14 2.73 -5.29
C THR A 74 -2.37 4.18 -5.69
N TYR A 75 -2.19 4.54 -6.96
CA TYR A 75 -2.49 5.88 -7.42
C TYR A 75 -3.95 6.25 -7.24
N VAL A 76 -4.88 5.37 -7.64
CA VAL A 76 -6.32 5.63 -7.48
C VAL A 76 -6.68 5.77 -6.00
N ALA A 77 -6.11 4.95 -5.12
CA ALA A 77 -6.31 5.04 -3.69
C ALA A 77 -5.73 6.34 -3.10
N LEU A 78 -4.54 6.79 -3.52
CA LEU A 78 -3.95 8.06 -3.10
C LEU A 78 -4.79 9.26 -3.55
N ILE A 79 -5.24 9.27 -4.81
CA ILE A 79 -6.12 10.31 -5.35
C ILE A 79 -7.41 10.38 -4.54
N ALA A 80 -8.09 9.24 -4.36
CA ALA A 80 -9.31 9.20 -3.58
C ALA A 80 -9.08 9.62 -2.12
N THR A 81 -7.96 9.23 -1.49
CA THR A 81 -7.64 9.65 -0.12
C THR A 81 -7.40 11.15 -0.02
N ASN A 82 -6.67 11.73 -0.97
CA ASN A 82 -6.42 13.17 -1.04
C ASN A 82 -7.71 13.98 -1.26
N VAL A 83 -8.70 13.42 -1.96
CA VAL A 83 -10.01 14.06 -2.15
C VAL A 83 -10.94 13.88 -0.94
N LEU A 84 -10.88 12.73 -0.29
CA LEU A 84 -11.76 12.39 0.84
C LEU A 84 -11.26 12.92 2.19
N THR A 85 -10.02 13.41 2.26
CA THR A 85 -9.41 13.88 3.51
C THR A 85 -8.72 15.21 3.31
N ASP A 86 -8.91 16.14 4.25
CA ASP A 86 -8.13 17.38 4.32
C ASP A 86 -6.72 17.14 4.92
N GLY A 87 -6.42 15.88 5.27
CA GLY A 87 -5.21 15.48 5.97
C GLY A 87 -4.05 15.05 5.08
N LEU A 88 -4.28 14.89 3.77
CA LEU A 88 -3.27 14.52 2.77
C LEU A 88 -3.30 15.57 1.67
N SER A 89 -2.14 16.16 1.37
CA SER A 89 -1.97 17.08 0.25
C SER A 89 -0.76 16.67 -0.58
N ILE A 90 -0.97 16.55 -1.89
CA ILE A 90 0.06 16.17 -2.85
C ILE A 90 0.02 17.16 -4.02
N SER A 91 1.11 17.90 -4.22
CA SER A 91 1.23 18.91 -5.28
C SER A 91 2.31 18.54 -6.29
N GLY A 92 2.05 18.81 -7.58
CA GLY A 92 2.99 18.55 -8.67
C GLY A 92 2.99 17.12 -9.20
N LEU A 93 3.14 16.98 -10.53
CA LEU A 93 3.09 15.68 -11.22
C LEU A 93 4.20 14.73 -10.77
N THR A 94 5.42 15.25 -10.57
CA THR A 94 6.58 14.45 -10.14
C THR A 94 6.35 13.86 -8.76
N THR A 95 5.84 14.65 -7.82
CA THR A 95 5.50 14.23 -6.45
C THR A 95 4.43 13.15 -6.46
N TRP A 96 3.38 13.32 -7.28
CA TRP A 96 2.38 12.28 -7.48
C TRP A 96 3.04 10.97 -7.91
N LEU A 97 3.88 11.02 -8.95
CA LEU A 97 4.57 9.83 -9.48
C LEU A 97 5.46 9.16 -8.43
N LEU A 98 6.28 9.93 -7.73
CA LEU A 98 7.20 9.40 -6.72
C LEU A 98 6.44 8.86 -5.51
N ALA A 99 5.43 9.55 -5.02
CA ALA A 99 4.63 9.12 -3.88
C ALA A 99 3.94 7.78 -4.18
N GLY A 100 3.33 7.64 -5.36
CA GLY A 100 2.72 6.39 -5.79
C GLY A 100 3.73 5.24 -5.81
N ILE A 101 4.92 5.46 -6.37
CA ILE A 101 5.98 4.45 -6.43
C ILE A 101 6.50 4.09 -5.03
N ILE A 102 6.77 5.07 -4.17
CA ILE A 102 7.28 4.85 -2.80
C ILE A 102 6.30 4.02 -1.99
N VAL A 103 5.02 4.42 -1.97
CA VAL A 103 3.96 3.74 -1.21
C VAL A 103 3.72 2.33 -1.77
N TRP A 104 3.69 2.19 -3.09
CA TRP A 104 3.55 0.90 -3.74
C TRP A 104 4.73 -0.03 -3.43
N LEU A 105 5.98 0.46 -3.48
CA LEU A 105 7.15 -0.34 -3.15
C LEU A 105 7.12 -0.80 -1.69
N ALA A 106 6.79 0.09 -0.75
CA ALA A 106 6.69 -0.25 0.67
C ALA A 106 5.68 -1.40 0.89
N THR A 107 4.49 -1.29 0.30
CA THR A 107 3.44 -2.32 0.42
C THR A 107 3.79 -3.61 -0.32
N MET A 108 4.42 -3.51 -1.49
CA MET A 108 4.85 -4.66 -2.28
C MET A 108 5.94 -5.45 -1.52
N LEU A 109 6.90 -4.77 -0.90
CA LEU A 109 7.92 -5.41 -0.05
C LEU A 109 7.27 -6.17 1.11
N ALA A 110 6.29 -5.57 1.80
CA ALA A 110 5.58 -6.26 2.87
C ALA A 110 4.83 -7.50 2.38
N ALA A 111 4.23 -7.44 1.19
CA ALA A 111 3.56 -8.59 0.57
C ALA A 111 4.53 -9.75 0.28
N PHE A 112 5.79 -9.46 -0.08
CA PHE A 112 6.82 -10.48 -0.31
C PHE A 112 7.49 -11.00 0.96
N LEU A 113 7.72 -10.13 1.96
CA LEU A 113 8.36 -10.50 3.23
C LEU A 113 7.44 -11.40 4.07
N LEU A 114 6.13 -11.20 3.98
CA LEU A 114 5.16 -11.93 4.78
C LEU A 114 5.23 -13.45 4.57
N PRO A 115 5.12 -14.01 3.34
CA PRO A 115 5.28 -15.44 3.09
C PRO A 115 6.59 -16.00 3.65
N LEU A 116 7.71 -15.27 3.49
CA LEU A 116 9.03 -15.71 3.92
C LEU A 116 9.10 -15.88 5.44
N VAL A 117 8.57 -14.92 6.20
CA VAL A 117 8.56 -14.99 7.68
C VAL A 117 7.66 -16.13 8.17
N PHE A 118 6.49 -16.34 7.55
CA PHE A 118 5.59 -17.43 7.93
C PHE A 118 6.13 -18.81 7.58
N VAL A 119 6.77 -18.96 6.42
CA VAL A 119 7.42 -20.22 6.02
C VAL A 119 8.56 -20.56 6.97
N LYS A 120 9.41 -19.59 7.32
CA LYS A 120 10.50 -19.79 8.28
C LYS A 120 9.97 -20.27 9.64
N LYS A 121 8.96 -19.58 10.20
CA LYS A 121 8.33 -19.97 11.46
C LYS A 121 7.71 -21.38 11.44
N ALA A 122 7.17 -21.80 10.29
CA ALA A 122 6.61 -23.14 10.15
C ALA A 122 7.68 -24.24 10.11
N VAL A 123 8.85 -23.94 9.55
CA VAL A 123 10.01 -24.85 9.52
C VAL A 123 10.65 -24.95 10.90
N ASP A 124 10.88 -23.83 11.57
CA ASP A 124 11.46 -23.80 12.94
C ASP A 124 10.61 -24.61 13.92
N ARG A 125 9.28 -24.57 13.78
CA ARG A 125 8.33 -25.33 14.62
C ARG A 125 8.28 -26.83 14.32
N ARG A 126 8.83 -27.29 13.19
CA ARG A 126 8.95 -28.72 12.85
C ARG A 126 10.30 -29.31 13.27
N GLN A 127 11.29 -28.46 13.52
CA GLN A 127 12.64 -28.86 13.98
C GLN A 127 12.78 -28.86 15.51
N ALA A 128 11.79 -28.31 16.23
CA ALA A 128 11.64 -28.38 17.68
C ALA A 128 10.64 -29.47 18.07
#